data_AF-A0A928YJ31-F1
#
_entry.id   AF-A0A928YJ31-F1
#
_cell.length_a   1.000
_cell.length_b   1.000
_cell.length_c   1.000
_cell.angle_alpha   90.00
_cell.angle_beta   90.00
_cell.angle_gamma   90.00
#
_symmetry.space_group_name_H-M   'P 1'
#
loop_
_entity.id
_entity.type
_entity.pdbx_description
1 polymer ?
#
loop_
_entity_poly.entity_id
_entity_poly.type
_entity_poly.pdbx_seq_one_letter_code
_entity_poly.pdbx_strand_id
1 'polypeptide(L)'
;MHNKIANTTPGQVDILADEYLTVNNNALYNGGIKNDRINHNQSEPVMAIVDYSNVPNGTQLPHNQEVLIKGTETLKLASVELDLTSPEIQKKLQRMKDGETLIIGREGDIVVNDLTSKVSRKHLIIKKLGNQYVVKDVSTNGTKIVKSNILF
;
A
#
# COMPACT_ATOMS: atom_id res chain seq x y z
N MET A 1 3.08 -32.65 41.72
CA MET A 1 1.62 -32.41 41.80
C MET A 1 1.36 -31.26 42.76
N HIS A 2 0.39 -30.42 42.44
CA HIS A 2 -0.17 -29.31 43.24
C HIS A 2 0.51 -27.93 43.13
N ASN A 3 -0.04 -27.17 42.18
CA ASN A 3 -0.54 -25.79 42.29
C ASN A 3 0.03 -24.89 43.40
N LYS A 4 0.74 -23.84 42.99
CA LYS A 4 0.82 -22.58 43.74
C LYS A 4 0.09 -21.49 42.96
N ILE A 5 -0.89 -20.90 43.63
CA ILE A 5 -1.67 -19.74 43.22
C ILE A 5 -0.87 -18.49 43.58
N ALA A 6 -0.71 -17.55 42.64
CA ALA A 6 -0.35 -16.16 42.94
C ALA A 6 -0.91 -15.23 41.85
N ASN A 7 -1.97 -14.51 42.23
CA ASN A 7 -2.44 -13.20 41.78
C ASN A 7 -2.19 -12.77 40.32
N THR A 8 -3.26 -12.85 39.52
CA THR A 8 -3.39 -12.13 38.25
C THR A 8 -3.64 -10.65 38.50
N THR A 9 -2.67 -9.80 38.18
CA THR A 9 -2.87 -8.38 37.94
C THR A 9 -3.57 -8.21 36.58
N PRO A 10 -4.68 -7.47 36.45
CA PRO A 10 -5.32 -7.22 35.16
C PRO A 10 -4.54 -6.13 34.39
N GLY A 11 -4.25 -6.36 33.11
CA GLY A 11 -4.01 -5.26 32.17
C GLY A 11 -2.72 -5.24 31.35
N GLN A 12 -2.02 -6.35 31.14
CA GLN A 12 -1.11 -6.46 30.00
C GLN A 12 -1.84 -7.14 28.84
N VAL A 13 -2.23 -6.35 27.84
CA VAL A 13 -2.52 -6.87 26.49
C VAL A 13 -1.28 -6.58 25.66
N ASP A 14 -0.51 -7.62 25.39
CA ASP A 14 0.46 -7.65 24.31
C ASP A 14 -0.31 -7.48 23.00
N ILE A 15 -0.25 -6.29 22.39
CA ILE A 15 -0.77 -6.07 21.03
C ILE A 15 0.28 -6.65 20.08
N LEU A 16 0.19 -7.95 19.84
CA LEU A 16 0.87 -8.61 18.74
C LEU A 16 -0.06 -8.62 17.52
N ALA A 17 0.43 -8.01 16.44
CA ALA A 17 -0.04 -8.10 15.06
C ALA A 17 -1.45 -7.54 14.77
N ASP A 18 -1.50 -6.27 14.34
CA ASP A 18 -2.62 -5.78 13.53
C ASP A 18 -2.60 -6.49 12.17
N GLU A 19 -3.42 -7.52 12.03
CA GLU A 19 -3.73 -8.17 10.75
C GLU A 19 -4.47 -7.17 9.86
N TYR A 20 -3.80 -6.67 8.81
CA TYR A 20 -4.47 -5.94 7.74
C TYR A 20 -5.40 -6.89 6.98
N LEU A 21 -6.70 -6.59 7.01
CA LEU A 21 -7.72 -7.33 6.27
C LEU A 21 -7.57 -7.04 4.76
N THR A 22 -6.95 -7.95 4.00
CA THR A 22 -6.93 -7.87 2.53
C THR A 22 -8.30 -8.25 1.98
N VAL A 23 -9.06 -7.29 1.46
CA VAL A 23 -10.36 -7.57 0.82
C VAL A 23 -10.14 -8.02 -0.63
N ASN A 24 -10.24 -9.32 -0.88
CA ASN A 24 -10.27 -9.90 -2.23
C ASN A 24 -11.62 -9.60 -2.90
N ASN A 25 -11.67 -8.56 -3.74
CA ASN A 25 -12.88 -8.21 -4.50
C ASN A 25 -13.02 -9.06 -5.78
N ASN A 26 -13.44 -10.32 -5.62
CA ASN A 26 -14.14 -11.05 -6.68
C ASN A 26 -15.64 -11.01 -6.39
N ALA A 27 -16.29 -9.86 -6.61
CA ALA A 27 -17.75 -9.78 -6.62
C ALA A 27 -18.23 -8.74 -7.63
N LEU A 28 -18.91 -9.26 -8.64
CA LEU A 28 -19.63 -8.53 -9.68
C LEU A 28 -20.66 -7.57 -9.07
N TYR A 29 -20.77 -6.41 -9.71
CA TYR A 29 -21.84 -5.43 -9.53
C TYR A 29 -23.22 -6.13 -9.64
N ASN A 30 -24.01 -6.13 -8.56
CA ASN A 30 -25.48 -6.15 -8.65
C ASN A 30 -26.12 -5.72 -7.33
N GLY A 31 -27.05 -4.77 -7.41
CA GLY A 31 -27.60 -4.04 -6.28
C GLY A 31 -28.61 -4.80 -5.41
N GLY A 32 -28.81 -4.28 -4.20
CA GLY A 32 -29.90 -4.65 -3.30
C GLY A 32 -29.58 -4.38 -1.83
N ILE A 33 -29.99 -3.21 -1.31
CA ILE A 33 -29.94 -2.91 0.13
C ILE A 33 -31.10 -3.61 0.84
N LYS A 34 -30.84 -4.36 1.92
CA LYS A 34 -31.79 -4.55 3.04
C LYS A 34 -31.05 -4.50 4.39
N ASN A 35 -31.67 -3.76 5.29
CA ASN A 35 -31.19 -3.28 6.58
C ASN A 35 -30.99 -4.40 7.62
N ASP A 36 -29.87 -4.37 8.33
CA ASP A 36 -29.79 -4.85 9.72
C ASP A 36 -28.91 -3.91 10.58
N ARG A 37 -29.59 -3.22 11.50
CA ARG A 37 -29.15 -2.69 12.81
C ARG A 37 -27.70 -2.18 12.95
N ILE A 38 -27.53 -0.89 12.69
CA ILE A 38 -26.32 -0.10 13.00
C ILE A 38 -26.16 0.13 14.51
N ASN A 39 -25.23 -0.61 15.13
CA ASN A 39 -24.70 -0.32 16.45
C ASN A 39 -23.73 0.88 16.33
N HIS A 40 -24.08 2.02 16.94
CA HIS A 40 -23.26 3.22 16.97
C HIS A 40 -22.11 3.05 17.98
N ASN A 41 -21.06 2.36 17.57
CA ASN A 41 -19.71 2.70 18.00
C ASN A 41 -19.04 3.34 16.79
N GLN A 42 -18.81 4.65 16.85
CA GLN A 42 -18.06 5.37 15.83
C GLN A 42 -16.59 4.94 15.88
N SER A 43 -16.29 3.80 15.28
CA SER A 43 -15.00 3.58 14.65
C SER A 43 -15.01 4.47 13.40
N GLU A 44 -14.01 5.33 13.24
CA GLU A 44 -13.75 5.92 11.93
C GLU A 44 -13.77 4.79 10.88
N PRO A 45 -14.33 5.00 9.67
CA PRO A 45 -14.25 3.98 8.64
C PRO A 45 -12.77 3.72 8.39
N VAL A 46 -12.28 2.59 8.90
CA VAL A 46 -10.95 2.09 8.56
C VAL A 46 -11.04 1.86 7.06
N MET A 47 -10.54 2.82 6.27
CA MET A 47 -10.57 2.69 4.82
C MET A 47 -9.74 1.46 4.50
N ALA A 48 -10.43 0.38 4.12
CA ALA A 48 -9.78 -0.86 3.74
C ALA A 48 -8.80 -0.56 2.60
N ILE A 49 -7.52 -0.86 2.81
CA ILE A 49 -6.50 -0.69 1.79
C ILE A 49 -6.83 -1.66 0.66
N VAL A 50 -7.11 -1.13 -0.51
CA VAL A 50 -7.53 -1.93 -1.67
C VAL A 50 -6.31 -2.62 -2.27
N ASP A 51 -6.44 -3.90 -2.60
CA ASP A 51 -5.35 -4.67 -3.21
C ASP A 51 -5.21 -4.38 -4.71
N TYR A 52 -4.08 -3.79 -5.08
CA TYR A 52 -3.72 -3.46 -6.46
C TYR A 52 -2.64 -4.40 -7.04
N SER A 53 -2.25 -5.45 -6.32
CA SER A 53 -1.16 -6.35 -6.69
C SER A 53 -1.42 -7.25 -7.92
N ASN A 54 -2.66 -7.31 -8.39
CA ASN A 54 -3.08 -8.16 -9.52
C ASN A 54 -3.92 -7.43 -10.57
N VAL A 55 -4.05 -6.10 -10.48
CA VAL A 55 -4.92 -5.32 -11.39
C VAL A 55 -4.43 -5.36 -12.85
N PRO A 56 -5.30 -5.03 -13.82
CA PRO A 56 -4.91 -4.93 -15.22
C PRO A 56 -3.78 -3.93 -15.46
N ASN A 57 -3.01 -4.17 -16.52
CA ASN A 57 -1.99 -3.24 -16.98
C ASN A 57 -2.60 -1.87 -17.35
N GLY A 58 -1.94 -0.78 -16.95
CA GLY A 58 -2.41 0.58 -17.20
C GLY A 58 -3.44 1.08 -16.19
N THR A 59 -3.75 0.32 -15.14
CA THR A 59 -4.67 0.74 -14.08
C THR A 59 -4.14 1.99 -13.38
N GLN A 60 -4.98 3.03 -13.33
CA GLN A 60 -4.68 4.29 -12.65
C GLN A 60 -4.79 4.12 -11.14
N LEU A 61 -3.78 4.57 -10.40
CA LEU A 61 -3.86 4.65 -8.95
C LEU A 61 -4.86 5.74 -8.54
N PRO A 62 -5.68 5.49 -7.51
CA PRO A 62 -6.55 6.52 -6.95
C PRO A 62 -5.70 7.62 -6.31
N HIS A 63 -6.00 8.88 -6.64
CA HIS A 63 -5.25 10.01 -6.12
C HIS A 63 -5.47 10.18 -4.61
N ASN A 64 -4.38 10.40 -3.87
CA ASN A 64 -4.34 10.54 -2.41
C ASN A 64 -4.93 9.37 -1.60
N GLN A 65 -5.07 8.18 -2.19
CA GLN A 65 -5.49 6.97 -1.49
C GLN A 65 -4.36 5.94 -1.47
N GLU A 66 -4.25 5.22 -0.36
CA GLU A 66 -3.29 4.12 -0.21
C GLU A 66 -3.85 2.84 -0.82
N VAL A 67 -3.03 2.15 -1.60
CA VAL A 67 -3.35 0.84 -2.17
C VAL A 67 -2.21 -0.14 -1.96
N LEU A 68 -2.53 -1.42 -1.82
CA LEU A 68 -1.55 -2.48 -1.63
C LEU A 68 -0.88 -2.86 -2.95
N ILE A 69 0.43 -3.11 -2.91
CA ILE A 69 1.20 -3.68 -4.02
C ILE A 69 2.17 -4.75 -3.50
N LYS A 70 2.73 -5.57 -4.40
CA LYS A 70 3.78 -6.56 -4.06
C LYS A 70 5.16 -5.94 -3.90
N GLY A 71 5.39 -4.75 -4.45
CA GLY A 71 6.72 -4.15 -4.54
C GLY A 71 7.57 -4.75 -5.66
N THR A 72 6.93 -5.39 -6.65
CA THR A 72 7.56 -5.97 -7.85
C THR A 72 6.96 -5.41 -9.14
N GLU A 73 6.07 -4.42 -9.04
CA GLU A 73 5.40 -3.77 -10.15
C GLU A 73 6.33 -2.78 -10.86
N THR A 74 6.05 -2.48 -12.13
CA THR A 74 6.53 -1.25 -12.75
C THR A 74 5.46 -0.17 -12.58
N LEU A 75 5.86 1.03 -12.18
CA LEU A 75 4.94 2.16 -12.01
C LEU A 75 5.24 3.23 -13.04
N LYS A 76 4.24 3.69 -13.77
CA LYS A 76 4.36 4.80 -14.70
C LYS A 76 3.97 6.10 -14.00
N LEU A 77 4.99 6.89 -13.66
CA LEU A 77 4.89 8.22 -13.05
C LEU A 77 4.83 9.23 -14.19
N ALA A 78 3.62 9.63 -14.60
CA ALA A 78 3.39 10.44 -15.79
C ALA A 78 4.10 9.92 -17.07
N SER A 79 5.28 10.46 -17.39
CA SER A 79 6.10 10.13 -18.56
C SER A 79 7.21 9.11 -18.29
N VAL A 80 7.50 8.78 -17.04
CA VAL A 80 8.62 7.91 -16.64
C VAL A 80 8.11 6.58 -16.09
N GLU A 81 8.77 5.49 -16.45
CA GLU A 81 8.52 4.16 -15.88
C GLU A 81 9.57 3.84 -14.80
N LEU A 82 9.09 3.36 -13.66
CA LEU A 82 9.87 3.01 -12.49
C LEU A 82 9.68 1.52 -12.21
N ASP A 83 10.69 0.72 -12.52
CA ASP A 83 10.69 -0.71 -12.25
C ASP A 83 11.10 -0.99 -10.80
N LEU A 84 10.13 -1.36 -9.95
CA LEU A 84 10.40 -1.66 -8.55
C LEU A 84 11.25 -2.92 -8.38
N THR A 85 11.36 -3.79 -9.39
CA THR A 85 12.24 -4.97 -9.33
C THR A 85 13.73 -4.63 -9.49
N SER A 86 14.05 -3.39 -9.91
CA SER A 86 15.44 -2.98 -10.09
C SER A 86 16.26 -3.17 -8.79
N PRO A 87 17.51 -3.67 -8.87
CA PRO A 87 18.29 -4.00 -7.68
C PRO A 87 18.51 -2.84 -6.72
N GLU A 88 18.60 -1.61 -7.22
CA GLU A 88 18.76 -0.42 -6.39
C GLU A 88 17.49 -0.12 -5.58
N ILE A 89 16.32 -0.20 -6.21
CA ILE A 89 15.04 0.05 -5.55
C ILE A 89 14.73 -1.08 -4.57
N GLN A 90 14.94 -2.34 -4.95
CA GLN A 90 14.79 -3.48 -4.05
C GLN A 90 15.64 -3.34 -2.79
N LYS A 91 16.91 -2.91 -2.93
CA LYS A 91 17.78 -2.64 -1.76
C LYS A 91 17.21 -1.55 -0.85
N LYS A 92 16.55 -0.52 -1.39
CA LYS A 92 15.90 0.53 -0.59
C LYS A 92 14.66 -0.03 0.11
N LEU A 93 13.76 -0.70 -0.62
CA LEU A 93 12.53 -1.30 -0.08
C LEU A 93 12.81 -2.32 1.03
N GLN A 94 13.79 -3.20 0.84
CA GLN A 94 14.15 -4.23 1.82
C GLN A 94 14.71 -3.66 3.12
N ARG A 95 15.38 -2.50 3.07
CA ARG A 95 15.94 -1.82 4.25
C ARG A 95 14.91 -1.01 5.03
N MET A 96 13.75 -0.74 4.45
CA MET A 96 12.68 -0.03 5.15
C MET A 96 12.26 -0.82 6.39
N LYS A 97 12.10 -0.09 7.49
CA LYS A 97 11.43 -0.57 8.69
C LYS A 97 9.92 -0.48 8.51
N ASP A 98 9.20 -1.21 9.35
CA ASP A 98 7.74 -1.11 9.36
C ASP A 98 7.30 0.33 9.68
N GLY A 99 6.29 0.81 8.95
CA GLY A 99 5.80 2.19 9.00
C GLY A 99 6.67 3.23 8.27
N GLU A 100 7.88 2.88 7.81
CA GLU A 100 8.76 3.80 7.08
C GLU A 100 8.19 4.13 5.70
N THR A 101 8.52 5.32 5.19
CA THR A 101 8.09 5.81 3.89
C THR A 101 9.25 6.22 3.02
N LEU A 102 9.18 5.93 1.72
CA LEU A 102 10.04 6.49 0.68
C LEU A 102 9.24 7.41 -0.22
N ILE A 103 9.82 8.57 -0.54
CA ILE A 103 9.27 9.55 -1.46
C ILE A 103 9.98 9.40 -2.80
N ILE A 104 9.17 9.36 -3.85
CA ILE A 104 9.63 9.16 -5.23
C ILE A 104 9.15 10.33 -6.08
N GLY A 105 10.06 10.88 -6.89
CA GLY A 105 9.75 11.97 -7.80
C GLY A 105 11.01 12.57 -8.40
N ARG A 106 10.94 13.82 -8.87
CA ARG A 106 12.14 14.56 -9.30
C ARG A 106 13.07 14.90 -8.13
N GLU A 107 12.59 14.74 -6.90
CA GLU A 107 13.32 14.91 -5.64
C GLU A 107 12.90 13.77 -4.67
N GLY A 108 13.63 13.57 -3.58
CA GLY A 108 13.28 12.59 -2.55
C GLY A 108 14.26 11.42 -2.45
N ASP A 109 13.77 10.29 -1.95
CA ASP A 109 14.57 9.11 -1.64
C ASP A 109 14.92 8.29 -2.87
N ILE A 110 14.02 8.28 -3.86
CA ILE A 110 14.26 7.74 -5.21
C ILE A 110 13.98 8.85 -6.21
N VAL A 111 15.05 9.33 -6.82
CA VAL A 111 15.00 10.42 -7.80
C VAL A 111 14.87 9.81 -9.20
N VAL A 112 13.79 10.16 -9.90
CA VAL A 112 13.63 9.80 -11.31
C VAL A 112 14.05 10.96 -12.20
N ASN A 113 14.82 10.65 -13.25
CA ASN A 113 15.20 11.64 -14.23
C ASN A 113 14.04 11.86 -15.21
N ASP A 114 13.39 13.01 -15.11
CA ASP A 114 12.31 13.41 -16.00
C ASP A 114 12.68 14.68 -16.77
N LEU A 115 12.97 14.51 -18.05
CA LEU A 115 13.28 15.61 -18.97
C LEU A 115 12.06 16.49 -19.29
N THR A 116 10.85 16.01 -18.99
CA THR A 116 9.59 16.66 -19.39
C THR A 116 8.95 17.48 -18.26
N SER A 117 9.49 17.44 -17.05
CA SER A 117 8.94 18.07 -15.84
C SER A 117 7.48 17.70 -15.50
N LYS A 118 6.98 16.58 -16.03
CA LYS A 118 5.64 16.04 -15.75
C LYS A 118 5.61 15.21 -14.47
N VAL A 119 6.74 14.67 -14.05
CA VAL A 119 6.88 14.06 -12.73
C VAL A 119 6.94 15.17 -11.69
N SER A 120 6.20 14.99 -10.59
CA SER A 120 6.17 15.94 -9.49
C SER A 120 7.46 15.79 -8.65
N ARG A 121 7.86 16.82 -7.90
CA ARG A 121 9.00 16.71 -6.97
C ARG A 121 8.80 15.57 -5.98
N LYS A 122 7.59 15.50 -5.42
CA LYS A 122 7.07 14.35 -4.65
C LYS A 122 5.86 13.84 -5.43
N HIS A 123 5.99 12.68 -6.07
CA HIS A 123 4.99 12.16 -7.00
C HIS A 123 4.28 10.94 -6.43
N LEU A 124 5.05 10.02 -5.85
CA LEU A 124 4.56 8.79 -5.26
C LEU A 124 5.19 8.60 -3.89
N ILE A 125 4.43 8.06 -2.95
CA ILE A 125 4.92 7.63 -1.65
C ILE A 125 4.75 6.12 -1.57
N ILE A 126 5.80 5.41 -1.15
CA ILE A 126 5.73 3.98 -0.78
C ILE A 126 5.90 3.89 0.72
N LYS A 127 5.01 3.17 1.40
CA LYS A 127 5.09 2.87 2.82
C LYS A 127 5.20 1.36 3.03
N LYS A 128 6.00 0.93 3.99
CA LYS A 128 6.07 -0.48 4.40
C LYS A 128 5.08 -0.74 5.53
N LEU A 129 4.29 -1.81 5.38
CA LEU A 129 3.35 -2.32 6.38
C LEU A 129 3.60 -3.82 6.57
N GLY A 130 4.35 -4.18 7.59
CA GLY A 130 4.87 -5.53 7.82
C GLY A 130 5.67 -6.05 6.62
N ASN A 131 5.16 -7.11 5.99
CA ASN A 131 5.74 -7.73 4.80
C ASN A 131 5.18 -7.19 3.47
N GLN A 132 4.34 -6.15 3.54
CA GLN A 132 3.64 -5.60 2.38
C GLN A 132 4.07 -4.15 2.13
N TYR A 133 3.79 -3.68 0.92
CA TYR A 133 4.00 -2.28 0.55
C TYR A 133 2.67 -1.66 0.17
N VAL A 134 2.46 -0.42 0.60
CA VAL A 134 1.35 0.40 0.14
C VAL A 134 1.89 1.60 -0.59
N VAL A 135 1.18 2.02 -1.63
CA VAL A 135 1.55 3.19 -2.43
C VAL A 135 0.44 4.21 -2.43
N LYS A 136 0.83 5.48 -2.48
CA LYS A 136 -0.07 6.62 -2.55
C LYS A 136 0.41 7.59 -3.60
N ASP A 137 -0.41 7.79 -4.63
CA ASP A 137 -0.18 8.81 -5.64
C ASP A 137 -0.55 10.19 -5.08
N VAL A 138 0.44 11.07 -4.97
CA VAL A 138 0.29 12.45 -4.48
C VAL A 138 0.56 13.48 -5.57
N SER A 139 0.62 13.03 -6.83
CA SER A 139 1.06 13.82 -7.96
C SER A 139 -0.06 14.59 -8.65
N THR A 140 0.33 15.53 -9.50
CA THR A 140 -0.59 16.24 -10.40
C THR A 140 -0.99 15.42 -11.62
N ASN A 141 -0.09 14.57 -12.12
CA ASN A 141 -0.23 13.93 -13.44
C ASN A 141 -0.55 12.42 -13.37
N GLY A 142 -0.70 11.88 -12.16
CA GLY A 142 -1.13 10.51 -11.93
C GLY A 142 -0.02 9.48 -12.03
N THR A 143 -0.22 8.37 -11.32
CA THR A 143 0.58 7.15 -11.42
C THR A 143 -0.25 5.96 -11.92
N LYS A 144 0.31 5.14 -12.82
CA LYS A 144 -0.34 3.91 -13.30
C LYS A 144 0.49 2.68 -12.96
N ILE A 145 -0.17 1.56 -12.69
CA ILE A 145 0.49 0.25 -12.62
C ILE A 145 0.73 -0.25 -14.03
N VAL A 146 1.99 -0.56 -14.33
CA VAL A 146 2.44 -1.20 -15.55
C VAL A 146 3.03 -2.56 -15.18
N LYS A 147 2.51 -3.65 -15.74
CA LYS A 147 3.15 -4.95 -15.52
C LYS A 147 4.41 -5.02 -16.38
N SER A 148 5.53 -5.41 -15.79
CA SER A 148 6.72 -5.76 -16.56
C SER A 148 6.35 -6.93 -17.47
N ASN A 149 6.30 -6.70 -18.79
CA ASN A 149 6.22 -7.77 -19.76
C ASN A 149 7.57 -8.51 -19.71
N ILE A 150 7.63 -9.60 -18.94
CA ILE A 150 8.69 -10.58 -19.12
C ILE A 150 8.35 -11.29 -20.44
N LEU A 151 8.96 -10.84 -21.53
CA LEU A 151 9.05 -11.63 -22.76
C LEU A 151 10.00 -12.79 -22.44
N PHE A 152 9.45 -14.00 -22.36
CA PHE A 152 10.23 -15.24 -22.33
C PHE A 152 10.62 -15.65 -23.75
#